data_AF-A0A1A9B0R3-F1
#
_entry.id   AF-A0A1A9B0R3-F1
#
_cell.length_a   1.000
_cell.length_b   1.000
_cell.length_c   1.000
_cell.angle_alpha   90.00
_cell.angle_beta   90.00
_cell.angle_gamma   90.00
#
_symmetry.space_group_name_H-M   'P 1'
#
loop_
_entity.id
_entity.type
_entity.pdbx_description
1 polymer ?
#
loop_
_entity_poly.entity_id
_entity_poly.type
_entity_poly.pdbx_seq_one_letter_code
_entity_poly.pdbx_strand_id
1 'polypeptide(L)'
;MAALLVVKVHLDWTGPGHYDRDRSLPCRVCATATKMRDGRGDACHQSCAEDEIARELLGTGRTLIDDERIPTPARTLEVSS
;
A
#
# COMPACT_ATOMS: atom_id res chain seq x y z
N MET A 1 14.26 4.17 -19.13
CA MET A 1 12.85 4.20 -18.67
C MET A 1 12.83 3.60 -17.27
N ALA A 2 12.30 4.31 -16.26
CA ALA A 2 12.11 3.73 -14.93
C ALA A 2 10.81 2.92 -14.92
N ALA A 3 10.82 1.69 -14.40
CA ALA A 3 9.56 1.01 -14.08
C ALA A 3 9.28 1.15 -12.59
N LEU A 4 7.99 1.22 -12.26
CA LEU A 4 7.50 1.30 -10.89
C LEU A 4 6.71 0.04 -10.60
N LEU A 5 7.06 -0.64 -9.51
CA LEU A 5 6.23 -1.69 -8.93
C LEU A 5 5.20 -1.05 -8.00
N VAL A 6 3.92 -1.31 -8.25
CA VAL A 6 2.80 -0.83 -7.43
C VAL A 6 2.02 -2.03 -6.91
N VAL A 7 1.86 -2.12 -5.59
CA VAL A 7 1.00 -3.11 -4.93
C VAL A 7 -0.26 -2.41 -4.47
N LYS A 8 -1.42 -2.98 -4.79
CA LYS A 8 -2.74 -2.51 -4.33
C LYS A 8 -3.47 -3.66 -3.66
N VAL A 9 -4.08 -3.39 -2.53
CA VAL A 9 -4.86 -4.35 -1.76
C VAL A 9 -6.27 -3.82 -1.66
N HIS A 10 -7.25 -4.69 -1.92
CA HIS A 10 -8.65 -4.43 -1.63
C HIS A 10 -9.14 -5.53 -0.72
N LEU A 11 -9.57 -5.15 0.48
CA LEU A 11 -10.14 -6.10 1.43
C LEU A 11 -11.66 -6.14 1.25
N ASP A 12 -12.27 -7.23 1.69
CA ASP A 12 -13.72 -7.29 1.83
C ASP A 12 -14.15 -6.60 3.13
N TRP A 13 -14.89 -5.50 3.00
CA TRP A 13 -15.44 -4.73 4.12
C TRP A 13 -16.94 -4.94 4.33
N THR A 14 -17.56 -5.87 3.60
CA THR A 14 -19.01 -6.07 3.62
C THR A 14 -19.51 -6.75 4.88
N GLY A 15 -18.61 -7.35 5.67
CA GLY A 15 -18.93 -7.96 6.96
C GLY A 15 -19.53 -6.96 7.97
N PRO A 16 -20.52 -7.37 8.77
CA PRO A 16 -21.23 -6.46 9.70
C PRO A 16 -20.35 -5.92 10.84
N GLY A 17 -19.16 -6.50 11.08
CA GLY A 17 -18.23 -6.06 12.11
C GLY A 17 -17.40 -4.83 11.75
N HIS A 18 -17.43 -4.39 10.49
CA HIS A 18 -16.52 -3.35 10.00
C HIS A 18 -16.98 -1.92 10.25
N TYR A 19 -18.26 -1.69 10.57
CA TYR A 19 -18.79 -0.35 10.81
C TYR A 19 -19.49 -0.27 12.17
N ASP A 20 -18.98 0.58 13.04
CA ASP A 20 -19.55 0.87 14.35
C ASP A 20 -20.32 2.20 14.28
N ARG A 21 -21.64 2.11 14.28
CA ARG A 21 -22.53 3.28 14.17
C ARG A 21 -22.40 4.22 15.36
N ASP A 22 -22.16 3.67 16.55
CA ASP A 22 -22.35 4.38 17.82
C ASP A 22 -21.05 4.93 18.37
N ARG A 23 -19.90 4.37 17.96
CA ARG A 23 -18.61 4.70 18.53
C ARG A 23 -17.56 5.03 17.47
N SER A 24 -17.05 6.26 17.56
CA SER A 24 -15.87 6.72 16.81
C SER A 24 -14.63 6.62 17.69
N LEU A 25 -13.54 6.09 17.13
CA LEU A 25 -12.26 5.87 17.81
C LEU A 25 -11.10 6.36 16.94
N PRO A 26 -9.94 6.70 17.53
CA PRO A 26 -8.75 7.02 16.75
C PRO A 26 -8.31 5.79 15.93
N CYS A 27 -8.09 5.99 14.63
CA CYS A 27 -7.51 4.96 13.76
C CYS A 27 -6.12 4.56 14.27
N ARG A 28 -5.85 3.26 14.36
CA ARG A 28 -4.56 2.72 14.86
C ARG A 28 -3.36 3.11 13.99
N VAL A 29 -3.59 3.50 12.73
CA VAL A 29 -2.53 3.86 11.78
C VAL A 29 -2.30 5.37 11.73
N CYS A 30 -3.35 6.17 11.56
CA CYS A 30 -3.24 7.60 11.32
C CYS A 30 -3.76 8.49 12.45
N ALA A 31 -4.22 7.90 13.56
CA ALA A 31 -4.83 8.55 14.74
C ALA A 31 -6.11 9.35 14.47
N THR A 32 -6.48 9.61 13.22
CA THR A 32 -7.73 10.29 12.85
C THR A 32 -8.94 9.45 13.25
N ALA A 33 -9.99 10.10 13.74
CA ALA A 33 -11.21 9.44 14.18
C ALA A 33 -11.86 8.62 13.04
N THR A 34 -12.36 7.43 13.38
CA THR A 34 -13.03 6.51 12.46
C THR A 34 -14.12 5.69 13.15
N LYS A 35 -15.18 5.42 12.39
CA LYS A 35 -16.22 4.44 12.75
C LYS A 35 -15.92 3.05 12.22
N MET A 36 -14.86 2.90 11.42
CA MET A 36 -14.49 1.63 10.81
C MET A 36 -13.71 0.72 11.77
N ARG A 37 -13.78 -0.59 11.55
CA ARG A 37 -13.04 -1.64 12.26
C ARG A 37 -12.37 -2.58 11.27
N ASP A 38 -11.12 -2.93 11.48
CA ASP A 38 -10.44 -3.95 10.66
C ASP A 38 -10.93 -5.38 10.99
N GLY A 39 -10.34 -6.39 10.34
CA GLY A 39 -10.72 -7.79 10.53
C GLY A 39 -10.49 -8.34 11.95
N ARG A 40 -9.77 -7.61 12.81
CA ARG A 40 -9.59 -7.94 14.24
C ARG A 40 -10.52 -7.16 15.15
N GLY A 41 -11.30 -6.24 14.60
CA GLY A 41 -12.15 -5.34 15.38
C GLY A 41 -11.43 -4.09 15.89
N ASP A 42 -10.21 -3.81 15.44
CA ASP A 42 -9.47 -2.60 15.83
C ASP A 42 -9.93 -1.39 15.01
N ALA A 43 -9.94 -0.19 15.60
CA ALA A 43 -10.29 1.03 14.87
C ALA A 43 -9.28 1.31 13.74
N CYS A 44 -9.73 1.23 12.50
CA CYS A 44 -8.87 1.45 11.33
C CYS A 44 -9.70 1.89 10.12
N HIS A 45 -9.27 2.92 9.40
CA HIS A 45 -9.86 3.24 8.09
C HIS A 45 -9.58 2.14 7.09
N GLN A 46 -10.49 1.98 6.11
CA GLN A 46 -10.30 1.05 5.01
C GLN A 46 -8.97 1.25 4.29
N SER A 47 -8.70 2.49 3.86
CA SER A 47 -7.48 2.83 3.13
C SER A 47 -6.22 2.60 3.97
N CYS A 48 -6.29 2.82 5.29
CA CYS A 48 -5.14 2.60 6.18
C CYS A 48 -4.79 1.11 6.31
N ALA A 49 -5.80 0.25 6.49
CA ALA A 49 -5.58 -1.19 6.56
C ALA A 49 -5.07 -1.76 5.21
N GLU A 50 -5.65 -1.32 4.10
CA GLU A 50 -5.23 -1.74 2.75
C GLU A 50 -3.79 -1.28 2.42
N ASP A 51 -3.42 -0.05 2.78
CA ASP A 51 -2.07 0.50 2.58
C ASP A 51 -1.02 -0.17 3.46
N GLU A 52 -1.35 -0.54 4.71
CA GLU A 52 -0.46 -1.31 5.58
C GLU A 52 -0.10 -2.67 4.94
N ILE A 53 -1.09 -3.42 4.47
CA ILE A 53 -0.88 -4.71 3.80
C ILE A 53 -0.16 -4.51 2.47
N ALA A 54 -0.48 -3.46 1.71
CA ALA A 54 0.21 -3.17 0.45
C ALA A 54 1.71 -2.90 0.68
N ARG A 55 2.08 -2.19 1.76
CA ARG A 55 3.47 -1.96 2.15
C ARG A 55 4.18 -3.22 2.59
N GLU A 56 3.52 -4.07 3.37
CA GLU A 56 4.05 -5.37 3.78
C GLU A 56 4.34 -6.24 2.55
N LEU A 57 3.35 -6.41 1.66
CA LEU A 57 3.48 -7.19 0.44
C LEU A 57 4.53 -6.63 -0.51
N LEU A 58 4.63 -5.29 -0.65
CA LEU A 58 5.69 -4.66 -1.44
C LEU A 58 7.08 -4.93 -0.83
N GLY A 59 7.21 -4.84 0.50
CA GLY A 59 8.45 -5.16 1.21
C GLY A 59 8.89 -6.60 0.95
N THR A 60 8.01 -7.56 1.22
CA THR A 60 8.25 -8.98 0.94
C THR A 60 8.54 -9.23 -0.54
N GLY A 61 7.74 -8.65 -1.45
CA GLY A 61 7.95 -8.78 -2.89
C GLY A 61 9.32 -8.27 -3.33
N ARG A 62 9.79 -7.13 -2.81
CA ARG A 62 11.13 -6.61 -3.09
C ARG A 62 12.27 -7.53 -2.67
N THR A 63 12.06 -8.37 -1.66
CA THR A 63 13.07 -9.37 -1.25
C THR A 63 13.08 -10.62 -2.13
N LEU A 64 12.04 -10.83 -2.93
CA LEU A 64 11.84 -12.03 -3.74
C LEU A 64 11.90 -11.77 -5.25
N ILE A 65 11.92 -10.50 -5.68
CA ILE A 65 11.91 -10.11 -7.09
C ILE A 65 13.35 -9.78 -7.53
N ASP A 66 13.86 -10.57 -8.47
CA ASP A 66 15.07 -10.26 -9.22
C ASP A 66 14.74 -9.38 -10.43
N ASP A 67 15.37 -8.20 -10.52
CA ASP A 67 15.22 -7.30 -11.66
C ASP A 67 16.31 -7.55 -12.72
N GLU A 68 16.01 -8.40 -13.70
CA GLU A 68 16.94 -8.79 -14.77
C GLU A 68 16.97 -7.82 -15.97
N ARG A 69 16.27 -6.68 -15.90
CA ARG A 69 16.20 -5.76 -17.04
C ARG A 69 17.57 -5.16 -17.34
N ILE A 70 17.98 -5.21 -18.60
CA ILE A 70 19.23 -4.60 -19.06
C ILE A 70 19.03 -3.07 -19.11
N PRO A 71 19.79 -2.28 -18.34
CA PRO A 71 19.73 -0.83 -18.44
C PRO A 71 20.15 -0.40 -19.85
N THR A 72 19.33 0.41 -20.51
CA THR A 72 19.72 1.03 -21.79
C THR A 72 20.96 1.89 -21.53
N PRO A 73 22.07 1.70 -22.27
CA PRO A 73 23.23 2.58 -22.10
C PRO A 73 22.80 4.01 -22.38
N ALA A 74 23.21 4.94 -21.51
CA ALA A 74 23.03 6.36 -21.76
C ALA A 74 23.65 6.66 -23.13
N ARG A 75 22.87 7.17 -24.08
CA ARG A 75 23.44 7.67 -25.33
C ARG A 75 24.36 8.82 -24.96
N THR A 76 25.67 8.60 -25.08
CA THR A 76 26.65 9.68 -25.10
C THR A 76 26.24 10.57 -26.28
N LEU A 77 25.67 11.74 -25.98
CA LEU A 77 25.49 12.77 -26.97
C LEU A 77 26.88 13.31 -27.28
N GLU A 78 27.56 12.72 -28.27
CA GLU A 78 28.74 13.31 -28.85
C GLU A 78 28.30 14.61 -29.56
N VAL A 79 28.53 15.73 -28.88
CA VAL A 79 28.43 17.06 -29.48
C VAL A 79 29.64 17.22 -30.38
N SER A 80 29.46 16.95 -31.68
CA SER A 80 30.43 17.34 -32.70
C SER A 80 30.47 18.87 -32.78
N SER A 81 31.66 19.42 -32.60
CA SER A 81 31.98 20.86 -32.71
C SER A 81 32.01 21.35 -34.15
#